data_AF-A0AAE8HPS5-F1
#
_entry.id   AF-A0AAE8HPS5-F1
#
_cell.length_a   1.000
_cell.length_b   1.000
_cell.length_c   1.000
_cell.angle_alpha   90.00
_cell.angle_beta   90.00
_cell.angle_gamma   90.00
#
_symmetry.space_group_name_H-M   'P 1'
#
loop_
_entity.id
_entity.type
_entity.pdbx_description
1 polymer ?
#
loop_
_entity_poly.entity_id
_entity_poly.type
_entity_poly.pdbx_seq_one_letter_code
_entity_poly.pdbx_strand_id
1 'polypeptide(L)'
;MGTNSKNDDIVDYGYAAWAGFLGGNLSSFVKWGSEIPFPPREAGRISPPFAILKALGLNAEDMTYVFTGHVINYGVALVHQGFSIVFGLLYCLLATACPLVTLGQGLAFGLIITLLFHAILLPLGGWAPQVWDISAHEVFSEVFGHLLWAWTIEIVRRDMVRMRFASASTLAKASSDVRSMATNR
;
A
#
# COMPACT_ATOMS: atom_id res chain seq x y z
N MET A 1 -21.39 40.13 -16.83
CA MET A 1 -19.95 40.16 -16.49
C MET A 1 -19.67 38.97 -15.60
N GLY A 2 -18.92 38.01 -16.12
CA GLY A 2 -18.78 36.68 -15.53
C GLY A 2 -17.73 36.59 -14.43
N THR A 3 -17.96 35.66 -13.52
CA THR A 3 -16.92 34.74 -13.05
C THR A 3 -17.60 33.38 -12.89
N ASN A 4 -17.60 32.61 -13.98
CA ASN A 4 -17.84 31.18 -13.93
C ASN A 4 -16.64 30.58 -13.18
N SER A 5 -16.68 30.54 -11.85
CA SER A 5 -15.69 29.78 -11.08
C SER A 5 -16.03 28.30 -11.21
N LYS A 6 -15.73 27.75 -12.38
CA LYS A 6 -15.33 26.35 -12.45
C LYS A 6 -14.06 26.25 -11.61
N ASN A 7 -14.22 26.04 -10.31
CA ASN A 7 -13.26 25.22 -9.60
C ASN A 7 -13.42 23.84 -10.23
N ASP A 8 -12.77 23.63 -11.36
CA ASP A 8 -12.45 22.29 -11.79
C ASP A 8 -11.62 21.74 -10.63
N ASP A 9 -12.17 20.80 -9.87
CA ASP A 9 -11.46 20.11 -8.79
C ASP A 9 -10.26 19.41 -9.43
N ILE A 10 -9.13 20.12 -9.55
CA ILE A 10 -7.91 19.57 -10.12
C ILE A 10 -7.54 18.39 -9.24
N VAL A 11 -7.67 17.19 -9.82
CA VAL A 11 -7.19 15.96 -9.22
C VAL A 11 -5.70 16.15 -8.95
N ASP A 12 -5.35 16.24 -7.67
CA ASP A 12 -3.98 16.48 -7.24
C ASP A 12 -3.24 15.15 -7.21
N TYR A 13 -2.76 14.74 -8.39
CA TYR A 13 -1.99 13.53 -8.56
C TYR A 13 -0.70 13.52 -7.72
N GLY A 14 -0.11 14.69 -7.47
CA GLY A 14 1.05 14.83 -6.59
C GLY A 14 0.71 14.47 -5.15
N TYR A 15 -0.41 14.98 -4.64
CA TYR A 15 -0.91 14.65 -3.31
C TYR A 15 -1.30 13.16 -3.19
N ALA A 16 -1.95 12.62 -4.22
CA ALA A 16 -2.30 11.20 -4.27
C ALA A 16 -1.05 10.29 -4.28
N ALA A 17 -0.03 10.65 -5.07
CA ALA A 17 1.25 9.94 -5.07
C ALA A 17 1.95 10.01 -3.70
N TRP A 18 1.92 11.17 -3.05
CA TRP A 18 2.49 11.30 -1.70
C TRP A 18 1.76 10.42 -0.67
N ALA A 19 0.43 10.37 -0.73
CA ALA A 19 -0.36 9.47 0.09
C ALA A 19 -0.06 7.99 -0.20
N GLY A 20 0.12 7.63 -1.47
CA GLY A 20 0.52 6.28 -1.87
C GLY A 20 1.92 5.91 -1.37
N PHE A 21 2.88 6.84 -1.42
CA PHE A 21 4.23 6.62 -0.90
C PHE A 21 4.22 6.38 0.62
N LEU A 22 3.53 7.24 1.39
CA LEU A 22 3.43 7.08 2.85
C LEU A 22 2.65 5.81 3.23
N GLY A 23 1.51 5.57 2.58
CA GLY A 23 0.69 4.38 2.80
C GLY A 23 1.43 3.10 2.44
N GLY A 24 2.16 3.08 1.33
CA GLY A 24 2.99 1.94 0.91
C GLY A 24 4.12 1.65 1.89
N ASN A 25 4.78 2.69 2.43
CA ASN A 25 5.80 2.48 3.46
C ASN A 25 5.23 1.88 4.74
N LEU A 26 4.14 2.47 5.27
CA LEU A 26 3.53 2.00 6.52
C LEU A 26 2.94 0.60 6.38
N SER A 27 2.24 0.33 5.27
CA SER A 27 1.58 -0.95 5.03
C SER A 27 2.55 -2.13 4.92
N SER A 28 3.78 -1.90 4.43
CA SER A 28 4.84 -2.92 4.41
C SER A 28 5.12 -3.46 5.82
N PHE A 29 5.27 -2.57 6.80
CA PHE A 29 5.48 -2.97 8.20
C PHE A 29 4.25 -3.65 8.80
N VAL A 30 3.04 -3.22 8.45
CA VAL A 30 1.80 -3.90 8.90
C VAL A 30 1.72 -5.31 8.32
N LYS A 31 2.10 -5.51 7.05
CA LYS A 31 2.15 -6.84 6.44
C LYS A 31 3.14 -7.73 7.19
N TRP A 32 4.38 -7.29 7.40
CA TRP A 32 5.35 -8.07 8.20
C TRP A 32 4.87 -8.33 9.62
N GLY A 33 4.23 -7.33 10.26
CA GLY A 33 3.66 -7.50 11.60
C GLY A 33 2.59 -8.59 11.67
N SER A 34 1.79 -8.76 10.61
CA SER A 34 0.77 -9.83 10.54
C SER A 34 1.37 -11.23 10.47
N GLU A 35 2.62 -11.36 10.03
CA GLU A 35 3.31 -12.65 9.87
C GLU A 35 3.85 -13.20 11.20
N ILE A 36 3.92 -12.37 12.25
CA ILE A 36 4.30 -12.81 13.59
C ILE A 36 3.24 -13.73 14.21
N PRO A 37 1.95 -13.35 14.30
CA PRO A 37 0.90 -14.26 14.79
C PRO A 37 0.49 -15.31 13.75
N PHE A 38 0.63 -15.01 12.45
CA PHE A 38 0.19 -15.90 11.36
C PHE A 38 1.29 -16.07 10.31
N PRO A 39 2.30 -16.93 10.56
CA PRO A 39 3.35 -17.18 9.58
C PRO A 39 2.78 -17.61 8.22
N PRO A 40 3.18 -16.99 7.10
CA PRO A 40 2.53 -17.22 5.81
C PRO A 40 3.13 -18.41 5.06
N ARG A 41 4.11 -19.10 5.64
CA ARG A 41 4.71 -20.32 5.08
C ARG A 41 4.90 -21.36 6.16
N GLU A 42 4.81 -22.62 5.77
CA GLU A 42 5.31 -23.74 6.58
C GLU A 42 6.84 -23.68 6.75
N ALA A 43 7.33 -24.32 7.81
CA ALA A 43 8.76 -24.35 8.13
C ALA A 43 9.58 -24.94 6.96
N GLY A 44 10.66 -24.23 6.58
CA GLY A 44 11.58 -24.66 5.53
C GLY A 44 11.16 -24.28 4.10
N ARG A 45 9.97 -23.70 3.89
CA ARG A 45 9.53 -23.22 2.58
C ARG A 45 10.11 -21.84 2.29
N ILE A 46 10.70 -21.67 1.11
CA ILE A 46 11.25 -20.39 0.67
C ILE A 46 10.14 -19.38 0.37
N SER A 47 10.42 -18.09 0.58
CA SER A 47 9.47 -17.04 0.24
C SER A 47 9.48 -16.75 -1.27
N PRO A 48 8.34 -16.33 -1.86
CA PRO A 48 8.30 -15.96 -3.28
C PRO A 48 9.31 -14.86 -3.67
N PRO A 49 9.55 -13.80 -2.87
CA PRO A 49 10.61 -12.85 -3.16
C PRO A 49 12.00 -13.48 -3.22
N PHE A 50 12.29 -14.44 -2.33
CA PHE A 50 13.56 -15.16 -2.35
C PHE A 50 13.71 -15.95 -3.65
N ALA A 51 12.65 -16.67 -4.06
CA ALA A 51 12.63 -17.43 -5.31
C ALA A 51 12.79 -16.52 -6.54
N ILE A 52 12.14 -15.35 -6.56
CA ILE A 52 12.27 -14.34 -7.63
C ILE A 52 13.69 -13.80 -7.71
N LEU A 53 14.30 -13.40 -6.58
CA LEU A 53 15.67 -12.89 -6.57
C LEU A 53 16.66 -13.93 -7.12
N LYS A 54 16.49 -15.19 -6.75
CA LYS A 54 17.29 -16.31 -7.26
C LYS A 54 17.07 -16.53 -8.77
N ALA A 55 15.83 -16.44 -9.23
CA ALA A 55 15.50 -16.54 -10.66
C ALA A 55 16.09 -15.39 -11.50
N LEU A 56 16.33 -14.22 -10.88
CA LEU A 56 17.03 -13.09 -11.49
C LEU A 56 18.56 -13.25 -11.48
N GLY A 57 19.09 -14.37 -10.98
CA GLY A 57 20.53 -14.62 -10.89
C GLY A 57 21.22 -13.91 -9.73
N LEU A 58 20.46 -13.38 -8.76
CA LEU A 58 21.01 -12.75 -7.56
C LEU A 58 21.29 -13.83 -6.50
N ASN A 59 22.35 -13.61 -5.72
CA ASN A 59 22.69 -14.45 -4.58
C ASN A 59 21.85 -14.05 -3.36
N ALA A 60 20.59 -14.51 -3.36
CA ALA A 60 19.61 -14.16 -2.34
C ALA A 60 19.99 -14.69 -0.94
N GLU A 61 20.78 -15.76 -0.88
CA GLU A 61 21.36 -16.33 0.33
C GLU A 61 22.29 -15.33 1.05
N ASP A 62 23.09 -14.57 0.28
CA ASP A 62 24.05 -13.59 0.81
C ASP A 62 23.44 -12.19 1.01
N MET A 63 22.18 -11.98 0.64
CA MET A 63 21.46 -10.72 0.90
C MET A 63 20.99 -10.63 2.35
N THR A 64 21.89 -10.84 3.30
CA THR A 64 21.60 -10.89 4.73
C THR A 64 22.48 -9.94 5.54
N TYR A 65 21.98 -9.56 6.73
CA TYR A 65 22.76 -8.91 7.78
C TYR A 65 22.31 -9.42 9.15
N VAL A 66 23.15 -9.26 10.17
CA VAL A 66 22.83 -9.65 11.55
C VAL A 66 22.44 -8.42 12.36
N PHE A 67 21.26 -8.45 12.96
CA PHE A 67 20.77 -7.41 13.88
C PHE A 67 20.34 -8.06 15.19
N THR A 68 20.96 -7.66 16.30
CA THR A 68 20.69 -8.20 17.65
C THR A 68 20.64 -9.73 17.72
N GLY A 69 21.51 -10.42 16.98
CA GLY A 69 21.57 -11.88 16.92
C GLY A 69 20.61 -12.55 15.93
N HIS A 70 19.75 -11.79 15.26
CA HIS A 70 18.85 -12.28 14.21
C HIS A 70 19.46 -12.07 12.82
N VAL A 71 19.43 -13.12 11.99
CA VAL A 71 19.78 -13.02 10.57
C VAL A 71 18.56 -12.48 9.82
N ILE A 72 18.71 -11.31 9.18
CA ILE A 72 17.67 -10.65 8.43
C ILE A 72 18.05 -10.68 6.94
N ASN A 73 17.16 -11.19 6.09
CA ASN A 73 17.35 -11.13 4.64
C ASN A 73 16.84 -9.78 4.09
N TYR A 74 17.76 -8.84 3.88
CA TYR A 74 17.39 -7.51 3.39
C TYR A 74 16.92 -7.55 1.93
N GLY A 75 17.34 -8.54 1.14
CA GLY A 75 16.87 -8.70 -0.25
C GLY A 75 15.37 -8.97 -0.31
N VAL A 76 14.91 -9.97 0.43
CA VAL A 76 13.48 -10.28 0.59
C VAL A 76 12.73 -9.08 1.17
N ALA A 77 13.31 -8.40 2.16
CA ALA A 77 12.71 -7.23 2.78
C ALA A 77 12.50 -6.08 1.77
N LEU A 78 13.52 -5.79 0.94
CA LEU A 78 13.45 -4.74 -0.07
C LEU A 78 12.42 -5.04 -1.16
N VAL A 79 12.28 -6.30 -1.57
CA VAL A 79 11.24 -6.69 -2.55
C VAL A 79 9.85 -6.43 -1.97
N HIS A 80 9.57 -6.84 -0.73
CA HIS A 80 8.29 -6.57 -0.08
C HIS A 80 8.04 -5.06 0.13
N GLN A 81 9.08 -4.32 0.51
CA GLN A 81 9.01 -2.87 0.69
C GLN A 81 8.71 -2.16 -0.64
N GLY A 82 9.43 -2.52 -1.69
CA GLY A 82 9.24 -1.98 -3.04
C GLY A 82 7.85 -2.31 -3.59
N PHE A 83 7.39 -3.55 -3.42
CA PHE A 83 6.04 -3.97 -3.79
C PHE A 83 4.99 -3.08 -3.11
N SER A 84 5.11 -2.86 -1.80
CA SER A 84 4.16 -2.05 -1.05
C SER A 84 4.14 -0.59 -1.50
N ILE A 85 5.30 0.00 -1.80
CA ILE A 85 5.38 1.37 -2.33
C ILE A 85 4.74 1.46 -3.72
N VAL A 86 5.09 0.56 -4.64
CA VAL A 86 4.56 0.56 -6.01
C VAL A 86 3.04 0.42 -6.00
N PHE A 87 2.50 -0.54 -5.25
CA PHE A 87 1.06 -0.74 -5.19
C PHE A 87 0.34 0.30 -4.34
N GLY A 88 0.99 0.91 -3.35
CA GLY A 88 0.47 2.08 -2.63
C GLY A 88 0.30 3.29 -3.55
N LEU A 89 1.30 3.58 -4.39
CA LEU A 89 1.23 4.60 -5.43
C LEU A 89 0.10 4.29 -6.42
N LEU A 90 0.07 3.06 -6.95
CA LEU A 90 -0.96 2.61 -7.87
C LEU A 90 -2.36 2.77 -7.28
N TYR A 91 -2.57 2.27 -6.05
CA TYR A 91 -3.85 2.35 -5.36
C TYR A 91 -4.33 3.78 -5.21
N CYS A 92 -3.48 4.67 -4.68
CA CYS A 92 -3.88 6.06 -4.43
C CYS A 92 -4.12 6.84 -5.72
N LEU A 93 -3.33 6.60 -6.77
CA LEU A 93 -3.55 7.20 -8.09
C LEU A 93 -4.84 6.69 -8.73
N LEU A 94 -5.09 5.37 -8.72
CA LEU A 94 -6.33 4.80 -9.25
C LEU A 94 -7.56 5.27 -8.48
N ALA A 95 -7.47 5.44 -7.16
CA ALA A 95 -8.54 5.95 -6.33
C ALA A 95 -8.95 7.39 -6.69
N THR A 96 -8.09 8.16 -7.35
CA THR A 96 -8.46 9.49 -7.88
C THR A 96 -9.34 9.42 -9.13
N ALA A 97 -9.17 8.37 -9.95
CA ALA A 97 -9.89 8.19 -11.20
C ALA A 97 -11.14 7.32 -11.05
N CYS A 98 -11.11 6.35 -10.14
CA CYS A 98 -12.17 5.36 -9.95
C CYS A 98 -12.43 5.12 -8.45
N PRO A 99 -13.48 5.73 -7.87
CA PRO A 99 -13.81 5.56 -6.46
C PRO A 99 -14.06 4.10 -6.05
N LEU A 100 -14.45 3.24 -7.00
CA LEU A 100 -14.68 1.80 -6.77
C LEU A 100 -13.42 1.08 -6.26
N VAL A 101 -12.22 1.61 -6.54
CA VAL A 101 -10.95 1.09 -6.00
C VAL A 101 -10.93 1.11 -4.48
N THR A 102 -11.64 2.05 -3.86
CA THR A 102 -11.70 2.21 -2.40
C THR A 102 -12.75 1.32 -1.72
N LEU A 103 -13.43 0.45 -2.48
CA LEU A 103 -14.48 -0.42 -1.99
C LEU A 103 -14.02 -1.25 -0.78
N GLY A 104 -14.86 -1.26 0.27
CA GLY A 104 -14.56 -1.97 1.51
C GLY A 104 -13.36 -1.39 2.26
N GLN A 105 -13.07 -0.09 2.12
CA GLN A 105 -11.84 0.52 2.64
C GLN A 105 -10.57 -0.10 2.04
N GLY A 106 -10.56 -0.33 0.73
CA GLY A 106 -9.40 -0.90 0.02
C GLY A 106 -9.27 -2.42 0.13
N LEU A 107 -10.15 -3.10 0.89
CA LEU A 107 -10.14 -4.55 1.02
C LEU A 107 -10.37 -5.27 -0.33
N ALA A 108 -11.23 -4.72 -1.20
CA ALA A 108 -11.45 -5.30 -2.52
C ALA A 108 -10.17 -5.28 -3.37
N PHE A 109 -9.42 -4.17 -3.31
CA PHE A 109 -8.13 -4.06 -3.98
C PHE A 109 -7.11 -5.06 -3.42
N GLY A 110 -7.00 -5.16 -2.09
CA GLY A 110 -6.13 -6.13 -1.43
C GLY A 110 -6.43 -7.57 -1.87
N LEU A 111 -7.70 -7.95 -1.93
CA LEU A 111 -8.12 -9.28 -2.40
C LEU A 111 -7.74 -9.52 -3.87
N ILE A 112 -7.97 -8.55 -4.75
CA ILE A 112 -7.62 -8.66 -6.18
C ILE A 112 -6.11 -8.85 -6.34
N ILE A 113 -5.29 -8.05 -5.64
CA ILE A 113 -3.83 -8.19 -5.68
C ILE A 113 -3.39 -9.55 -5.11
N THR A 114 -4.01 -10.02 -4.03
CA THR A 114 -3.72 -11.33 -3.45
C THR A 114 -3.96 -12.44 -4.46
N LEU A 115 -5.13 -12.46 -5.11
CA LEU A 115 -5.48 -13.46 -6.11
C LEU A 115 -4.55 -13.36 -7.33
N LEU A 116 -4.28 -12.14 -7.81
CA LEU A 116 -3.40 -11.92 -8.95
C LEU A 116 -2.00 -12.49 -8.69
N PHE A 117 -1.39 -12.20 -7.54
CA PHE A 117 -0.03 -12.66 -7.27
C PHE A 117 0.01 -14.09 -6.76
N HIS A 118 -0.73 -14.41 -5.70
CA HIS A 118 -0.59 -15.69 -5.00
C HIS A 118 -1.36 -16.83 -5.67
N ALA A 119 -2.42 -16.56 -6.43
CA ALA A 119 -3.15 -17.60 -7.14
C ALA A 119 -2.77 -17.73 -8.63
N ILE A 120 -2.16 -16.70 -9.23
CA ILE A 120 -1.90 -16.68 -10.68
C ILE A 120 -0.41 -16.45 -10.98
N LEU A 121 0.12 -15.25 -10.73
CA LEU A 121 1.45 -14.87 -11.25
C LEU A 121 2.60 -15.65 -10.60
N LEU A 122 2.60 -15.80 -9.28
CA LEU A 122 3.67 -16.52 -8.57
C LEU A 122 3.67 -18.01 -8.90
N PRO A 123 2.51 -18.71 -8.92
CA PRO A 123 2.48 -20.10 -9.37
C PRO A 123 2.86 -20.30 -10.84
N LEU A 124 2.37 -19.43 -11.74
CA LEU A 124 2.74 -19.52 -13.17
C LEU A 124 4.23 -19.26 -13.42
N GLY A 125 4.85 -18.40 -12.61
CA GLY A 125 6.29 -18.14 -12.65
C GLY A 125 7.15 -19.20 -11.95
N GLY A 126 6.55 -20.21 -11.32
CA GLY A 126 7.27 -21.25 -10.59
C GLY A 126 7.92 -20.75 -9.29
N TRP A 127 7.47 -19.62 -8.74
CA TRP A 127 8.01 -19.02 -7.51
C TRP A 127 7.18 -19.31 -6.26
N ALA A 128 6.01 -19.91 -6.44
CA ALA A 128 5.15 -20.41 -5.37
C ALA A 128 4.37 -21.65 -5.83
N PRO A 129 3.97 -22.55 -4.92
CA PRO A 129 3.00 -23.61 -5.22
C PRO A 129 1.62 -23.03 -5.56
N GLN A 130 0.75 -23.84 -6.18
CA GLN A 130 -0.64 -23.46 -6.42
C GLN A 130 -1.44 -23.40 -5.11
N VAL A 131 -2.55 -22.66 -5.10
CA VAL A 131 -3.36 -22.43 -3.88
C VAL A 131 -3.99 -23.70 -3.30
N TRP A 132 -4.16 -24.74 -4.10
CA TRP A 132 -4.65 -26.06 -3.64
C TRP A 132 -3.52 -26.98 -3.14
N ASP A 133 -2.27 -26.58 -3.31
CA ASP A 133 -1.07 -27.32 -2.85
C ASP A 133 -0.50 -26.74 -1.53
N ILE A 134 -1.18 -25.76 -0.94
CA ILE A 134 -0.80 -25.13 0.33
C ILE A 134 -1.85 -25.33 1.41
N SER A 135 -1.44 -25.21 2.68
CA SER A 135 -2.36 -25.38 3.80
C SER A 135 -3.39 -24.24 3.87
N ALA A 136 -4.56 -24.53 4.47
CA ALA A 136 -5.56 -23.50 4.72
C ALA A 136 -5.04 -22.36 5.61
N HIS A 137 -4.05 -22.64 6.47
CA HIS A 137 -3.39 -21.62 7.30
C HIS A 137 -2.54 -20.65 6.47
N GLU A 138 -1.83 -21.15 5.46
CA GLU A 138 -1.08 -20.31 4.52
C GLU A 138 -2.02 -19.44 3.68
N VAL A 139 -3.11 -20.02 3.16
CA VAL A 139 -4.14 -19.25 2.45
C VAL A 139 -4.72 -18.15 3.34
N PHE A 140 -5.07 -18.49 4.58
CA PHE A 140 -5.59 -17.51 5.54
C PHE A 140 -4.59 -16.40 5.82
N SER A 141 -3.34 -16.74 6.14
CA SER A 141 -2.30 -15.76 6.44
C SER A 141 -2.05 -14.81 5.26
N GLU A 142 -2.00 -15.34 4.03
CA GLU A 142 -1.80 -14.52 2.85
C GLU A 142 -2.98 -13.57 2.60
N VAL A 143 -4.21 -14.08 2.64
CA VAL A 143 -5.40 -13.24 2.46
C VAL A 143 -5.49 -12.19 3.57
N PHE A 144 -5.39 -12.60 4.83
CA PHE A 144 -5.50 -11.71 5.98
C PHE A 144 -4.44 -10.61 5.96
N GLY A 145 -3.18 -10.98 5.74
CA GLY A 145 -2.07 -10.04 5.68
C GLY A 145 -2.21 -9.02 4.55
N HIS A 146 -2.65 -9.45 3.36
CA HIS A 146 -2.86 -8.54 2.22
C HIS A 146 -4.08 -7.63 2.40
N LEU A 147 -5.14 -8.12 3.05
CA LEU A 147 -6.28 -7.29 3.40
C LEU A 147 -5.89 -6.19 4.40
N LEU A 148 -5.13 -6.52 5.45
CA LEU A 148 -4.61 -5.52 6.39
C LEU A 148 -3.64 -4.54 5.72
N TRP A 149 -2.79 -5.03 4.84
CA TRP A 149 -1.87 -4.21 4.04
C TRP A 149 -2.62 -3.18 3.19
N ALA A 150 -3.61 -3.60 2.40
CA ALA A 150 -4.38 -2.70 1.56
C ALA A 150 -5.23 -1.72 2.38
N TRP A 151 -5.82 -2.20 3.49
CA TRP A 151 -6.58 -1.35 4.39
C TRP A 151 -5.72 -0.26 5.03
N THR A 152 -4.47 -0.56 5.38
CA THR A 152 -3.52 0.43 5.90
C THR A 152 -3.25 1.55 4.90
N ILE A 153 -3.07 1.21 3.63
CA ILE A 153 -2.90 2.20 2.55
C ILE A 153 -4.14 3.11 2.48
N GLU A 154 -5.35 2.53 2.52
CA GLU A 154 -6.60 3.30 2.49
C GLU A 154 -6.76 4.21 3.71
N ILE A 155 -6.40 3.76 4.90
CA ILE A 155 -6.45 4.61 6.11
C ILE A 155 -5.59 5.85 5.92
N VAL A 156 -4.34 5.68 5.47
CA VAL A 156 -3.41 6.79 5.23
C VAL A 156 -3.96 7.73 4.15
N ARG A 157 -4.41 7.17 3.01
CA ARG A 157 -4.99 7.97 1.92
C ARG A 157 -6.18 8.79 2.39
N ARG A 158 -7.13 8.15 3.08
CA ARG A 158 -8.36 8.78 3.57
C ARG A 158 -8.06 9.86 4.60
N ASP A 159 -7.14 9.62 5.51
CA ASP A 159 -6.73 10.58 6.53
C ASP A 159 -6.07 11.81 5.91
N MET A 160 -5.13 11.60 4.98
CA MET A 160 -4.50 12.70 4.25
C MET A 160 -5.51 13.52 3.46
N VAL A 161 -6.48 12.89 2.78
CA VAL A 161 -7.55 13.62 2.08
C VAL A 161 -8.36 14.47 3.06
N ARG A 162 -8.70 13.95 4.25
CA ARG A 162 -9.41 14.71 5.28
C ARG A 162 -8.59 15.91 5.78
N MET A 163 -7.29 15.72 6.04
CA MET A 163 -6.40 16.80 6.48
C MET A 163 -6.28 17.93 5.46
N ARG A 164 -6.27 17.59 4.15
CA ARG A 164 -6.25 18.58 3.07
C ARG A 164 -7.51 19.46 3.09
N PHE A 165 -8.69 18.85 3.22
CA PHE A 165 -9.95 19.61 3.29
C PHE A 165 -10.09 20.44 4.57
N ALA A 166 -9.63 19.93 5.71
CA ALA A 166 -9.62 20.69 6.97
C ALA A 166 -8.69 21.92 6.88
N SER A 167 -7.53 21.76 6.25
CA SER A 167 -6.59 22.87 6.05
C SER A 167 -7.16 23.93 5.09
N ALA A 168 -7.78 23.49 3.99
CA ALA A 168 -8.39 24.40 3.02
C ALA A 168 -9.54 25.23 3.63
N SER A 169 -10.41 24.61 4.43
CA SER A 169 -11.51 25.34 5.10
C SER A 169 -11.02 26.34 6.12
N THR A 170 -9.95 26.00 6.87
CA THR A 170 -9.31 26.91 7.83
C THR A 170 -8.71 28.13 7.14
N LEU A 171 -7.99 27.93 6.03
CA LEU A 171 -7.40 29.03 5.25
C LEU A 171 -8.47 29.91 4.61
N ALA A 172 -9.55 29.32 4.09
CA ALA A 172 -10.66 30.08 3.52
C ALA A 172 -11.33 31.00 4.55
N LYS A 173 -11.56 30.49 5.77
CA LYS A 173 -12.11 31.28 6.88
C LYS A 173 -11.18 32.42 7.30
N ALA A 174 -9.89 32.14 7.46
CA ALA A 174 -8.91 33.17 7.79
C ALA A 174 -8.87 34.30 6.73
N SER A 175 -8.94 33.93 5.45
CA SER A 175 -8.98 34.91 4.35
C SER A 175 -10.27 35.74 4.34
N SER A 176 -11.43 35.15 4.64
CA SER A 176 -12.70 35.90 4.72
C SER A 176 -12.70 36.89 5.88
N ASP A 177 -12.18 36.46 7.04
CA ASP A 177 -12.10 37.31 8.24
C ASP A 177 -11.22 38.54 7.96
N VAL A 178 -10.03 38.34 7.39
CA VAL A 178 -9.12 39.44 6.98
C VAL A 178 -9.80 40.39 5.99
N ARG A 179 -10.52 39.87 4.99
CA ARG A 179 -11.23 40.70 4.01
C ARG A 179 -12.33 41.53 4.67
N SER A 180 -13.11 40.94 5.58
CA SER A 180 -14.17 41.65 6.31
C SER A 180 -13.62 42.79 7.18
N MET A 181 -12.45 42.59 7.79
CA MET A 181 -11.77 43.61 8.60
C MET A 181 -11.22 44.75 7.73
N ALA A 182 -10.83 44.47 6.50
CA ALA A 182 -10.35 45.47 5.56
C ALA A 182 -11.47 46.33 4.95
N THR A 183 -12.68 45.77 4.78
CA THR A 183 -13.83 46.50 4.21
C THR A 183 -14.67 47.27 5.24
N ASN A 184 -14.50 47.00 6.53
CA ASN A 184 -15.16 47.72 7.64
C ASN A 184 -14.35 48.92 8.18
N ARG A 185 -13.34 49.38 7.43
CA ARG A 185 -12.60 50.64 7.70
C ARG A 185 -12.92 51.66 6.61
#